data_AF-A0AAE0FQY3-F1
#
_entry.id   AF-A0AAE0FQY3-F1
#
_cell.length_a   1.000
_cell.length_b   1.000
_cell.length_c   1.000
_cell.angle_alpha   90.00
_cell.angle_beta   90.00
_cell.angle_gamma   90.00
#
_symmetry.space_group_name_H-M   'P 1'
#
loop_
_entity.id
_entity.type
_entity.pdbx_description
1 polymer ?
#
loop_
_entity_poly.entity_id
_entity_poly.type
_entity_poly.pdbx_seq_one_letter_code
_entity_poly.pdbx_strand_id
1 'polypeptide(L)'
;MRLCSVRAARGIASALQASTREDNDTETLNVFVTRCVTNLGRSPDDPAIQMVEQNLQANWFDRVEDLHNLDANIALSMQIPLRLFLEMQNQLSNSPASPATPAATEPTEATEVTRRLRRLRSSPFQITSSSPDGDGSGGAARGEIKGHAQQDSESEENSVAQNGAATSRLVHAQKFRVTQRPTLSDFRLKNDACPPRVRQELDDFHRFLTVKRPCEQEPRVAKVTADKYLDITRGLYGWMHNINGVPLEGLTLRAVFPSSKRGDVEIPFQYVQWLVTERKVAATYELTNLRVMINLAKFLFDDESLTNPAEGDKPYSDIEVIRLLRQMANDAKARSKVARPVSDVKLKWLEWGEFLNLVETLRLECSPRTKTGKRRTEIAIAWSIQTYLIFSILSCVPDRQRTIRELQLGKTLQREGDNYVIVHGPEDYKTGKVYGDRPPLVIASQFTPVLEEFIQE
;
A
#
# COMPACT_ATOMS: atom_id res chain seq x y z
N MET A 1 52.20 -52.57 1.62
CA MET A 1 50.73 -52.36 1.72
C MET A 1 50.30 -51.54 0.52
N ARG A 2 49.88 -52.23 -0.54
CA ARG A 2 49.71 -51.68 -1.90
C ARG A 2 48.25 -51.85 -2.36
N LEU A 3 47.73 -50.75 -2.89
CA LEU A 3 46.85 -50.59 -4.06
C LEU A 3 46.42 -51.84 -4.83
N CYS A 4 45.14 -51.92 -5.15
CA CYS A 4 44.52 -52.53 -6.35
C CYS A 4 43.01 -52.15 -6.33
N SER A 5 42.29 -51.89 -7.42
CA SER A 5 42.58 -51.90 -8.85
C SER A 5 41.44 -51.17 -9.60
N VAL A 6 41.78 -50.64 -10.77
CA VAL A 6 40.92 -50.02 -11.77
C VAL A 6 40.72 -51.01 -12.94
N ARG A 7 39.64 -50.82 -13.74
CA ARG A 7 39.29 -51.40 -15.07
C ARG A 7 38.67 -52.81 -15.07
N ALA A 8 37.85 -53.22 -16.04
CA ALA A 8 36.99 -52.61 -17.05
C ALA A 8 36.43 -53.77 -17.92
N ALA A 9 35.17 -53.64 -18.34
CA ALA A 9 34.63 -54.02 -19.66
C ALA A 9 34.42 -55.49 -20.08
N ARG A 10 33.15 -55.72 -20.50
CA ARG A 10 32.64 -56.56 -21.63
C ARG A 10 32.78 -58.08 -21.50
N GLY A 11 31.77 -58.90 -21.68
CA GLY A 11 30.39 -58.75 -22.14
C GLY A 11 29.87 -60.14 -22.54
N ILE A 12 28.56 -60.30 -22.65
CA ILE A 12 27.80 -61.17 -23.58
C ILE A 12 26.33 -61.08 -23.15
N ALA A 13 25.51 -60.79 -24.15
CA ALA A 13 24.11 -60.47 -24.05
C ALA A 13 23.20 -61.71 -24.08
N SER A 14 21.95 -61.50 -23.66
CA SER A 14 20.73 -62.26 -24.02
C SER A 14 20.56 -63.62 -23.31
N ALA A 15 19.44 -63.95 -22.66
CA ALA A 15 18.07 -63.51 -22.90
C ALA A 15 17.12 -63.84 -21.72
N LEU A 16 15.96 -63.16 -21.74
CA LEU A 16 14.64 -63.46 -21.14
C LEU A 16 14.47 -63.23 -19.62
N GLN A 17 13.99 -62.04 -19.20
CA GLN A 17 12.57 -61.60 -19.10
C GLN A 17 11.85 -62.07 -17.83
N ALA A 18 11.70 -61.17 -16.85
CA ALA A 18 10.43 -60.84 -16.19
C ALA A 18 10.61 -59.66 -15.20
N SER A 19 9.68 -58.70 -15.25
CA SER A 19 9.52 -57.54 -14.36
C SER A 19 10.25 -56.23 -14.75
N THR A 20 9.96 -55.73 -15.95
CA THR A 20 9.90 -54.29 -16.22
C THR A 20 8.65 -53.70 -15.53
N ARG A 21 8.87 -52.89 -14.51
CA ARG A 21 7.88 -51.95 -13.98
C ARG A 21 8.25 -50.61 -14.61
N GLU A 22 7.41 -50.11 -15.50
CA GLU A 22 7.60 -48.88 -16.25
C GLU A 22 7.59 -47.68 -15.28
N ASP A 23 8.75 -47.03 -15.11
CA ASP A 23 8.83 -45.67 -14.60
C ASP A 23 8.40 -44.74 -15.75
N ASN A 24 7.30 -44.01 -15.56
CA ASN A 24 6.87 -42.97 -16.50
C ASN A 24 7.92 -41.84 -16.53
N ASP A 25 8.45 -41.56 -17.72
CA ASP A 25 9.38 -40.48 -18.03
C ASP A 25 8.79 -39.09 -17.69
N THR A 26 8.98 -38.61 -16.46
CA THR A 26 8.79 -37.17 -16.15
C THR A 26 9.96 -36.37 -16.71
N GLU A 27 9.69 -35.53 -17.71
CA GLU A 27 10.67 -34.57 -18.25
C GLU A 27 11.18 -33.64 -17.14
N THR A 28 12.51 -33.55 -16.96
CA THR A 28 13.08 -32.67 -15.94
C THR A 28 13.05 -31.21 -16.40
N LEU A 29 12.92 -30.28 -15.44
CA LEU A 29 12.83 -28.84 -15.71
C LEU A 29 14.01 -28.32 -16.55
N ASN A 30 15.23 -28.79 -16.27
CA ASN A 30 16.42 -28.44 -17.04
C ASN A 30 16.31 -28.84 -18.52
N VAL A 31 15.83 -30.07 -18.80
CA VAL A 31 15.65 -30.57 -20.18
C VAL A 31 14.60 -29.75 -20.91
N PHE A 32 13.50 -29.43 -20.23
CA PHE A 32 12.43 -28.59 -20.78
C PHE A 32 12.92 -27.16 -21.14
N VAL A 33 13.63 -26.50 -20.23
CA VAL A 33 14.16 -25.13 -20.44
C VAL A 33 15.21 -25.14 -21.56
N THR A 34 16.10 -26.14 -21.58
CA THR A 34 17.12 -26.30 -22.64
C THR A 34 16.47 -26.45 -24.02
N ARG A 35 15.38 -27.22 -24.12
CA ARG A 35 14.61 -27.37 -25.36
C ARG A 35 13.99 -26.06 -25.82
N CYS A 36 13.39 -25.30 -24.90
CA CYS A 36 12.81 -23.98 -25.23
C CYS A 36 13.87 -22.98 -25.70
N VAL A 37 15.06 -22.95 -25.08
CA VAL A 37 16.18 -22.09 -25.49
C VAL A 37 16.73 -22.50 -26.86
N THR A 38 16.80 -23.81 -27.13
CA THR A 38 17.22 -24.34 -28.43
C THR A 38 16.24 -23.97 -29.54
N ASN A 39 14.92 -24.03 -29.29
CA ASN A 39 13.89 -23.60 -30.25
C ASN A 39 13.96 -22.11 -30.60
N LEU A 40 14.49 -21.29 -29.69
CA LEU A 40 14.77 -19.87 -29.92
C LEU A 40 16.10 -19.61 -30.66
N GLY A 41 16.79 -20.67 -31.11
CA GLY A 41 18.01 -20.60 -31.92
C GLY A 41 19.28 -20.32 -31.11
N ARG A 42 19.28 -20.62 -29.81
CA ARG A 42 20.45 -20.47 -28.93
C ARG A 42 21.11 -21.80 -28.61
N SER A 43 22.38 -21.76 -28.22
CA SER A 43 23.15 -22.95 -27.86
C SER A 43 22.58 -23.62 -26.61
N PRO A 44 22.55 -24.97 -26.53
CA PRO A 44 22.18 -25.68 -25.30
C PRO A 44 23.15 -25.44 -24.14
N ASP A 45 24.35 -24.91 -24.42
CA ASP A 45 25.34 -24.50 -23.41
C ASP A 45 25.24 -22.99 -23.05
N ASP A 46 24.15 -22.30 -23.38
CA ASP A 46 23.97 -20.89 -23.02
C ASP A 46 23.93 -20.74 -21.49
N PRO A 47 24.83 -19.94 -20.86
CA PRO A 47 24.81 -19.73 -19.41
C PRO A 47 23.49 -19.13 -18.89
N ALA A 48 22.67 -18.56 -19.78
CA ALA A 48 21.32 -18.11 -19.44
C ALA A 48 20.39 -19.27 -19.02
N ILE A 49 20.63 -20.52 -19.47
CA ILE A 49 19.82 -21.69 -19.10
C ILE A 49 19.96 -21.99 -17.61
N GLN A 50 21.20 -22.05 -17.11
CA GLN A 50 21.47 -22.31 -15.68
C GLN A 50 20.93 -21.19 -14.80
N MET A 51 21.03 -19.93 -15.23
CA MET A 51 20.48 -18.79 -14.51
C MET A 51 18.95 -18.84 -14.43
N VAL A 52 18.28 -19.17 -15.55
CA VAL A 52 16.81 -19.28 -15.59
C VAL A 52 16.32 -20.45 -14.74
N GLU A 53 17.00 -21.60 -14.78
CA GLU A 53 16.66 -22.75 -13.94
C GLU A 53 16.82 -22.42 -12.45
N GLN A 54 17.94 -21.81 -12.04
CA GLN A 54 18.15 -21.40 -10.66
C GLN A 54 17.09 -20.40 -10.19
N ASN A 55 16.70 -19.46 -11.05
CA ASN A 55 15.65 -18.49 -10.71
C ASN A 55 14.28 -19.16 -10.59
N LEU A 56 13.97 -20.16 -11.42
CA LEU A 56 12.72 -20.92 -11.33
C LEU A 56 12.66 -21.75 -10.02
N GLN A 57 13.71 -22.50 -9.71
CA GLN A 57 13.80 -23.30 -8.48
C GLN A 57 13.80 -22.42 -7.21
N ALA A 58 14.49 -21.28 -7.24
CA ALA A 58 14.49 -20.33 -6.12
C ALA A 58 13.10 -19.72 -5.84
N ASN A 59 12.17 -19.82 -6.79
CA ASN A 59 10.79 -19.36 -6.66
C ASN A 59 9.77 -20.53 -6.67
N TRP A 60 10.21 -21.73 -6.25
CA TRP A 60 9.38 -22.93 -6.09
C TRP A 60 8.74 -23.50 -7.37
N PHE A 61 9.36 -23.25 -8.53
CA PHE A 61 9.04 -23.96 -9.77
C PHE A 61 10.06 -25.09 -9.94
N ASP A 62 9.83 -26.21 -9.26
CA ASP A 62 10.76 -27.34 -9.24
C ASP A 62 10.47 -28.35 -10.37
N ARG A 63 9.25 -28.33 -10.92
CA ARG A 63 8.78 -29.23 -11.98
C ARG A 63 8.22 -28.47 -13.18
N VAL A 64 8.11 -29.17 -14.31
CA VAL A 64 7.56 -28.60 -15.55
C VAL A 64 6.10 -28.23 -15.37
N GLU A 65 5.35 -29.00 -14.58
CA GLU A 65 3.92 -28.75 -14.32
C GLU A 65 3.68 -27.44 -13.56
N ASP A 66 4.62 -27.03 -12.70
CA ASP A 66 4.51 -25.79 -11.93
C ASP A 66 4.49 -24.56 -12.86
N LEU A 67 5.08 -24.67 -14.06
CA LEU A 67 5.14 -23.60 -15.05
C LEU A 67 3.78 -23.26 -15.67
N HIS A 68 2.76 -24.10 -15.53
CA HIS A 68 1.39 -23.74 -15.94
C HIS A 68 0.83 -22.56 -15.14
N ASN A 69 1.32 -22.36 -13.90
CA ASN A 69 0.92 -21.25 -13.05
C ASN A 69 1.83 -20.01 -13.20
N LEU A 70 2.85 -20.09 -14.06
CA LEU A 70 3.78 -19.00 -14.28
C LEU A 70 3.14 -17.95 -15.20
N ASP A 71 2.89 -16.74 -14.67
CA ASP A 71 2.42 -15.61 -15.46
C ASP A 71 3.58 -14.71 -15.97
N ALA A 72 3.28 -13.85 -16.94
CA ALA A 72 4.28 -12.99 -17.57
C ALA A 72 4.92 -11.96 -16.62
N ASN A 73 4.18 -11.49 -15.60
CA ASN A 73 4.68 -10.51 -14.64
C ASN A 73 5.64 -11.18 -13.65
N ILE A 74 5.29 -12.39 -13.19
CA ILE A 74 6.13 -13.23 -12.32
C ILE A 74 7.40 -13.62 -13.08
N ALA A 75 7.30 -14.07 -14.34
CA ALA A 75 8.45 -14.39 -15.17
C ALA A 75 9.43 -13.21 -15.35
N LEU A 76 8.92 -12.00 -15.60
CA LEU A 76 9.74 -10.79 -15.70
C LEU A 76 10.42 -10.43 -14.36
N SER A 77 9.72 -10.61 -13.24
CA SER A 77 10.29 -10.37 -11.91
C SER A 77 11.44 -11.33 -11.57
N MET A 78 11.38 -12.55 -12.10
CA MET A 78 12.44 -13.58 -12.01
C MET A 78 13.53 -13.43 -13.09
N GLN A 79 13.52 -12.32 -13.82
CA GLN A 79 14.46 -12.01 -14.91
C GLN A 79 14.44 -13.04 -16.06
N ILE A 80 13.32 -13.74 -16.24
CA ILE A 80 13.14 -14.65 -17.39
C ILE A 80 12.82 -13.79 -18.62
N PRO A 81 13.60 -13.89 -19.71
CA PRO A 81 13.33 -13.13 -20.92
C PRO A 81 11.95 -13.44 -21.48
N LEU A 82 11.16 -12.42 -21.83
CA LEU A 82 9.78 -12.57 -22.31
C LEU A 82 9.65 -13.54 -23.50
N ARG A 83 10.65 -13.57 -24.40
CA ARG A 83 10.67 -14.52 -25.53
C ARG A 83 10.78 -15.97 -25.07
N LEU A 84 11.57 -16.24 -24.03
CA LEU A 84 11.71 -17.57 -23.46
C LEU A 84 10.43 -17.98 -22.74
N PHE A 85 9.84 -17.08 -21.97
CA PHE A 85 8.54 -17.31 -21.32
C PHE A 85 7.44 -17.69 -22.33
N LEU A 86 7.32 -16.94 -23.43
CA LEU A 86 6.32 -17.23 -24.47
C LEU A 86 6.56 -18.59 -25.14
N GLU A 87 7.82 -18.98 -25.34
CA GLU A 87 8.15 -20.29 -25.88
C GLU A 87 7.82 -21.42 -24.89
N MET A 88 8.11 -21.24 -23.60
CA MET A 88 7.73 -22.19 -22.55
C MET A 88 6.21 -22.43 -22.53
N GLN A 89 5.41 -21.35 -22.58
CA GLN A 89 3.95 -21.47 -22.63
C GLN A 89 3.46 -22.16 -23.91
N ASN A 90 4.08 -21.88 -25.05
CA ASN A 90 3.77 -22.54 -26.32
C ASN A 90 4.07 -24.05 -26.26
N GLN A 91 5.18 -24.46 -25.67
CA GLN A 91 5.54 -25.87 -25.51
C GLN A 91 4.63 -26.60 -24.51
N LEU A 92 4.27 -25.96 -23.39
CA LEU A 92 3.31 -26.51 -22.43
C LEU A 92 1.93 -26.73 -23.06
N SER A 93 1.52 -25.87 -24.00
CA SER A 93 0.26 -26.01 -24.72
C SER A 93 0.26 -27.06 -25.83
N ASN A 94 1.44 -27.51 -26.29
CA ASN A 94 1.60 -28.38 -27.47
C ASN A 94 2.09 -29.81 -27.13
N SER A 95 2.16 -30.20 -25.85
CA SER A 95 2.61 -31.55 -25.44
C SER A 95 1.55 -32.64 -25.76
N PRO A 96 1.90 -33.77 -26.41
CA PRO A 96 0.90 -34.77 -26.85
C PRO A 96 0.65 -35.95 -25.88
N ALA A 97 -0.65 -36.28 -25.69
CA ALA A 97 -1.33 -37.50 -25.18
C ALA A 97 -1.56 -37.63 -23.64
N SER A 98 -2.76 -37.99 -23.10
CA SER A 98 -3.82 -38.94 -23.54
C SER A 98 -5.21 -38.67 -22.85
N PRO A 99 -6.34 -39.43 -23.07
CA PRO A 99 -7.48 -39.09 -23.93
C PRO A 99 -8.90 -38.90 -23.27
N ALA A 100 -9.77 -38.17 -23.99
CA ALA A 100 -11.27 -38.13 -24.07
C ALA A 100 -12.13 -37.82 -22.81
N THR A 101 -13.02 -36.82 -22.83
CA THR A 101 -14.36 -36.87 -23.50
C THR A 101 -14.91 -35.44 -23.75
N PRO A 102 -15.63 -35.15 -24.86
CA PRO A 102 -15.97 -33.79 -25.27
C PRO A 102 -17.34 -33.30 -24.76
N ALA A 103 -17.43 -32.01 -24.42
CA ALA A 103 -18.69 -31.28 -24.36
C ALA A 103 -18.52 -29.84 -24.87
N ALA A 104 -19.49 -29.46 -25.70
CA ALA A 104 -19.70 -28.27 -26.52
C ALA A 104 -19.42 -26.86 -25.91
N THR A 105 -18.76 -26.04 -26.75
CA THR A 105 -19.05 -24.62 -27.11
C THR A 105 -18.99 -23.50 -26.05
N GLU A 106 -17.99 -22.61 -26.16
CA GLU A 106 -18.12 -21.16 -26.44
C GLU A 106 -16.72 -20.49 -26.63
N PRO A 107 -16.55 -19.49 -27.52
CA PRO A 107 -15.24 -18.93 -27.85
C PRO A 107 -14.79 -17.85 -26.85
N THR A 108 -13.65 -18.08 -26.20
CA THR A 108 -13.07 -17.20 -25.17
C THR A 108 -12.13 -16.13 -25.75
N GLU A 109 -12.07 -14.99 -25.06
CA GLU A 109 -11.50 -13.67 -25.39
C GLU A 109 -10.02 -13.62 -25.85
N ALA A 110 -9.26 -14.71 -25.81
CA ALA A 110 -7.84 -14.73 -26.19
C ALA A 110 -7.60 -14.51 -27.70
N THR A 111 -8.59 -14.87 -28.53
CA THR A 111 -8.50 -14.74 -29.99
C THR A 111 -8.76 -13.30 -30.47
N GLU A 112 -9.48 -12.51 -29.68
CA GLU A 112 -9.83 -11.10 -29.95
C GLU A 112 -8.62 -10.17 -29.73
N VAL A 113 -7.83 -10.44 -28.68
CA VAL A 113 -6.63 -9.67 -28.31
C VAL A 113 -5.53 -9.80 -29.37
N THR A 114 -5.35 -10.99 -29.92
CA THR A 114 -4.36 -11.27 -30.97
C THR A 114 -4.75 -10.61 -32.31
N ARG A 115 -6.05 -10.46 -32.58
CA ARG A 115 -6.57 -9.72 -33.75
C ARG A 115 -6.45 -8.21 -33.59
N ARG A 116 -6.64 -7.68 -32.38
CA ARG A 116 -6.48 -6.24 -32.05
C ARG A 116 -5.03 -5.78 -32.19
N LEU A 117 -4.06 -6.58 -31.74
CA LEU A 117 -2.64 -6.24 -31.84
C LEU A 117 -2.12 -6.20 -33.29
N ARG A 118 -2.73 -6.97 -34.20
CA ARG A 118 -2.35 -6.97 -35.62
C ARG A 118 -2.82 -5.73 -36.39
N ARG A 119 -3.88 -5.03 -35.90
CA ARG A 119 -4.40 -3.78 -36.49
C ARG A 119 -3.69 -2.51 -36.01
N LEU A 120 -2.88 -2.58 -34.94
CA LEU A 120 -2.14 -1.44 -34.40
C LEU A 120 -0.78 -1.18 -35.09
N ARG A 121 -0.40 -1.97 -36.10
CA ARG A 121 0.88 -1.80 -36.83
C ARG A 121 0.83 -0.82 -38.01
N SER A 122 -0.30 -0.18 -38.27
CA SER A 122 -0.44 0.74 -39.41
C SER A 122 -1.34 1.94 -39.08
N SER A 123 -0.92 2.79 -38.15
CA SER A 123 -1.36 4.20 -38.08
C SER A 123 -0.49 4.97 -37.07
N PRO A 124 0.03 6.17 -37.39
CA PRO A 124 0.74 7.00 -36.43
C PRO A 124 -0.27 7.86 -35.68
N PHE A 125 -0.44 7.64 -34.36
CA PHE A 125 -1.15 8.59 -33.52
C PHE A 125 -0.48 8.77 -32.15
N GLN A 126 -0.39 10.04 -31.77
CA GLN A 126 0.25 10.58 -30.59
C GLN A 126 -0.49 10.17 -29.31
N ILE A 127 0.26 9.80 -28.27
CA ILE A 127 -0.28 9.49 -26.94
C ILE A 127 -0.31 10.79 -26.11
N THR A 128 -1.51 11.32 -25.89
CA THR A 128 -1.80 12.23 -24.78
C THR A 128 -2.05 11.39 -23.52
N SER A 129 -1.37 11.73 -22.43
CA SER A 129 -1.49 11.03 -21.14
C SER A 129 -2.32 11.86 -20.16
N SER A 130 -3.55 11.41 -19.91
CA SER A 130 -4.40 11.87 -18.82
C SER A 130 -4.75 10.68 -17.93
N SER A 131 -4.19 10.64 -16.72
CA SER A 131 -4.64 9.75 -15.64
C SER A 131 -5.21 10.57 -14.50
N PRO A 132 -6.27 10.11 -13.82
CA PRO A 132 -6.83 10.79 -12.65
C PRO A 132 -5.92 10.57 -11.43
N ASP A 133 -5.33 11.65 -10.92
CA ASP A 133 -4.47 11.64 -9.73
C ASP A 133 -5.29 11.42 -8.45
N GLY A 134 -5.33 10.18 -7.96
CA GLY A 134 -5.80 9.85 -6.62
C GLY A 134 -4.77 9.01 -5.89
N ASP A 135 -3.83 9.64 -5.16
CA ASP A 135 -2.95 8.88 -4.26
C ASP A 135 -2.57 9.66 -3.01
N GLY A 136 -3.07 9.17 -1.88
CA GLY A 136 -2.96 9.76 -0.55
C GLY A 136 -1.85 9.11 0.28
N SER A 137 -0.87 9.91 0.69
CA SER A 137 0.11 9.52 1.71
C SER A 137 -0.36 9.97 3.10
N GLY A 138 -0.80 9.02 3.91
CA GLY A 138 -1.26 9.23 5.27
C GLY A 138 -0.11 9.04 6.27
N GLY A 139 0.61 10.11 6.58
CA GLY A 139 1.49 10.16 7.74
C GLY A 139 0.71 10.55 9.00
N ALA A 140 0.77 9.69 10.02
CA ALA A 140 0.13 9.83 11.32
C ALA A 140 0.44 11.18 12.00
N ALA A 141 -0.62 11.88 12.40
CA ALA A 141 -0.57 13.00 13.35
C ALA A 141 -1.33 12.56 14.61
N ARG A 142 -0.64 12.61 15.75
CA ARG A 142 -1.19 12.31 17.07
C ARG A 142 -1.52 13.65 17.72
N GLY A 143 -2.80 13.89 17.99
CA GLY A 143 -3.27 15.04 18.77
C GLY A 143 -3.02 14.79 20.25
N GLU A 144 -2.34 15.71 20.91
CA GLU A 144 -2.33 15.82 22.37
C GLU A 144 -3.45 16.76 22.78
N ILE A 145 -4.45 16.23 23.50
CA ILE A 145 -5.46 17.01 24.20
C ILE A 145 -4.93 17.19 25.63
N LYS A 146 -4.58 18.42 26.01
CA LYS A 146 -4.40 18.81 27.42
C LYS A 146 -5.49 19.82 27.77
N GLY A 147 -6.49 19.35 28.50
CA GLY A 147 -7.40 20.21 29.24
C GLY A 147 -6.81 20.52 30.61
N HIS A 148 -6.81 21.79 31.00
CA HIS A 148 -6.66 22.22 32.38
C HIS A 148 -8.04 22.56 32.95
N ALA A 149 -8.38 21.94 34.08
CA ALA A 149 -9.22 22.52 35.10
C ALA A 149 -8.68 22.05 36.46
N GLN A 150 -8.38 23.02 37.31
CA GLN A 150 -7.82 22.91 38.65
C GLN A 150 -8.99 22.98 39.64
N GLN A 151 -9.08 22.06 40.61
CA GLN A 151 -9.29 22.35 42.05
C GLN A 151 -9.48 21.06 42.87
N ASP A 152 -8.47 20.79 43.71
CA ASP A 152 -8.48 20.37 45.12
C ASP A 152 -9.58 19.42 45.65
N SER A 153 -9.16 18.23 46.11
CA SER A 153 -9.25 17.80 47.53
C SER A 153 -8.74 16.37 47.72
N GLU A 154 -8.26 16.12 48.93
CA GLU A 154 -7.41 15.04 49.41
C GLU A 154 -8.05 13.64 49.36
N SER A 155 -7.30 12.64 48.90
CA SER A 155 -7.25 11.28 49.47
C SER A 155 -6.17 10.47 48.75
N GLU A 156 -5.01 10.37 49.41
CA GLU A 156 -3.92 9.46 49.04
C GLU A 156 -4.30 8.00 49.27
N GLU A 157 -3.56 7.11 48.61
CA GLU A 157 -3.53 5.64 48.76
C GLU A 157 -4.57 4.81 47.97
N ASN A 158 -4.40 4.73 46.64
CA ASN A 158 -4.55 3.45 45.87
C ASN A 158 -4.30 3.52 44.33
N SER A 159 -3.43 4.40 43.79
CA SER A 159 -3.32 4.60 42.32
C SER A 159 -1.99 4.18 41.64
N VAL A 160 -1.06 3.52 42.34
CA VAL A 160 0.32 3.35 41.84
C VAL A 160 0.47 2.28 40.72
N ALA A 161 -0.50 1.40 40.48
CA ALA A 161 -0.32 0.29 39.53
C ALA A 161 -0.72 0.57 38.06
N GLN A 162 -1.53 1.61 37.77
CA GLN A 162 -2.08 1.82 36.42
C GLN A 162 -1.27 2.81 35.56
N ASN A 163 -0.57 3.77 36.17
CA ASN A 163 0.19 4.79 35.43
C ASN A 163 1.58 4.32 34.93
N GLY A 164 2.13 3.25 35.49
CA GLY A 164 3.43 2.70 35.08
C GLY A 164 3.41 1.95 33.74
N ALA A 165 2.27 1.38 33.35
CA ALA A 165 2.15 0.63 32.09
C ALA A 165 2.12 1.54 30.85
N ALA A 166 1.47 2.70 30.94
CA ALA A 166 1.35 3.64 29.82
C ALA A 166 2.68 4.38 29.53
N THR A 167 3.39 4.79 30.58
CA THR A 167 4.72 5.41 30.47
C THR A 167 5.77 4.40 30.01
N SER A 168 5.77 3.17 30.55
CA SER A 168 6.69 2.10 30.10
C SER A 168 6.48 1.71 28.63
N ARG A 169 5.22 1.63 28.16
CA ARG A 169 4.90 1.36 26.73
C ARG A 169 5.39 2.47 25.80
N LEU A 170 5.28 3.74 26.20
CA LEU A 170 5.76 4.89 25.41
C LEU A 170 7.29 4.93 25.32
N VAL A 171 7.99 4.57 26.39
CA VAL A 171 9.46 4.48 26.41
C VAL A 171 9.96 3.31 25.55
N HIS A 172 9.27 2.15 25.58
CA HIS A 172 9.63 1.01 24.72
C HIS A 172 9.37 1.28 23.24
N ALA A 173 8.29 1.98 22.88
CA ALA A 173 7.99 2.31 21.49
C ALA A 173 9.04 3.25 20.84
N GLN A 174 9.76 4.06 21.63
CA GLN A 174 10.86 4.88 21.13
C GLN A 174 12.06 4.04 20.67
N LYS A 175 12.32 2.91 21.34
CA LYS A 175 13.43 1.99 21.02
C LYS A 175 13.29 1.33 19.64
N PHE A 176 12.06 1.14 19.16
CA PHE A 176 11.75 0.46 17.89
C PHE A 176 11.21 1.42 16.81
N ARG A 177 11.50 2.72 16.92
CA ARG A 177 11.08 3.67 15.88
C ARG A 177 11.80 3.39 14.57
N VAL A 178 11.04 3.00 13.56
CA VAL A 178 11.52 2.82 12.17
C VAL A 178 11.98 4.12 11.50
N THR A 179 11.69 5.28 12.09
CA THR A 179 12.11 6.59 11.58
C THR A 179 12.79 7.38 12.68
N GLN A 180 13.98 7.89 12.40
CA GLN A 180 14.61 8.93 13.21
C GLN A 180 14.21 10.29 12.65
N ARG A 181 13.59 11.14 13.47
CA ARG A 181 13.20 12.50 13.07
C ARG A 181 13.71 13.48 14.10
N PRO A 182 14.40 14.56 13.67
CA PRO A 182 14.72 15.64 14.59
C PRO A 182 13.41 16.28 15.07
N THR A 183 13.35 16.59 16.36
CA THR A 183 12.26 17.40 16.91
C THR A 183 12.52 18.84 16.53
N LEU A 184 11.74 19.35 15.58
CA LEU A 184 11.79 20.74 15.15
C LEU A 184 10.69 21.54 15.85
N SER A 185 10.93 22.83 16.10
CA SER A 185 9.90 23.73 16.62
C SER A 185 8.67 23.72 15.72
N ASP A 186 7.48 23.78 16.30
CA ASP A 186 6.28 23.92 15.51
C ASP A 186 6.15 25.36 15.04
N PHE A 187 5.96 25.55 13.73
CA PHE A 187 5.80 26.87 13.11
C PHE A 187 4.36 27.12 12.69
N ARG A 188 3.49 26.10 12.76
CA ARG A 188 2.10 26.20 12.31
C ARG A 188 1.33 27.18 13.18
N LEU A 189 0.38 27.87 12.54
CA LEU A 189 -0.56 28.70 13.27
C LEU A 189 -1.51 27.78 14.07
N LYS A 190 -1.53 27.96 15.39
CA LYS A 190 -2.44 27.21 16.28
C LYS A 190 -3.88 27.67 16.02
N ASN A 191 -4.83 26.75 16.13
CA ASN A 191 -6.25 27.06 15.92
C ASN A 191 -6.74 28.20 16.82
N ASP A 192 -6.30 28.22 18.08
CA ASP A 192 -6.70 29.24 19.06
C ASP A 192 -6.11 30.62 18.73
N ALA A 193 -4.99 30.65 18.01
CA ALA A 193 -4.34 31.88 17.55
C ALA A 193 -4.85 32.35 16.18
N CYS A 194 -5.73 31.58 15.51
CA CYS A 194 -6.27 31.97 14.20
C CYS A 194 -7.27 33.12 14.35
N PRO A 195 -7.06 34.26 13.66
CA PRO A 195 -8.05 35.33 13.59
C PRO A 195 -9.40 34.81 13.05
N PRO A 196 -10.54 35.39 13.48
CA PRO A 196 -11.86 34.95 13.02
C PRO A 196 -12.01 34.91 11.50
N ARG A 197 -11.43 35.89 10.80
CA ARG A 197 -11.40 35.95 9.34
C ARG A 197 -10.71 34.74 8.70
N VAL A 198 -9.55 34.35 9.23
CA VAL A 198 -8.79 33.19 8.74
C VAL A 198 -9.57 31.90 9.00
N ARG A 199 -10.24 31.79 10.16
CA ARG A 199 -11.09 30.63 10.45
C ARG A 199 -12.22 30.48 9.45
N GLN A 200 -12.93 31.58 9.17
CA GLN A 200 -13.99 31.59 8.17
C GLN A 200 -13.49 31.21 6.77
N GLU A 201 -12.36 31.77 6.34
CA GLU A 201 -11.77 31.46 5.03
C GLU A 201 -11.34 29.97 4.93
N LEU A 202 -10.83 29.38 6.00
CA LEU A 202 -10.50 27.96 6.08
C LEU A 202 -11.75 27.07 6.07
N ASP A 203 -12.84 27.50 6.72
CA ASP A 203 -14.13 26.80 6.69
C ASP A 203 -14.75 26.83 5.29
N ASP A 204 -14.67 27.96 4.59
CA ASP A 204 -15.11 28.11 3.21
C ASP A 204 -14.29 27.22 2.26
N PHE A 205 -12.96 27.19 2.44
CA PHE A 205 -12.10 26.29 1.69
C PHE A 205 -12.41 24.81 1.97
N HIS A 206 -12.65 24.45 3.24
CA HIS A 206 -13.06 23.09 3.59
C HIS A 206 -14.39 22.70 2.93
N ARG A 207 -15.35 23.64 2.90
CA ARG A 207 -16.64 23.45 2.22
C ARG A 207 -16.45 23.26 0.72
N PHE A 208 -15.59 24.05 0.09
CA PHE A 208 -15.24 23.91 -1.33
C PHE A 208 -14.74 22.50 -1.67
N LEU A 209 -13.91 21.91 -0.81
CA LEU A 209 -13.33 20.57 -1.03
C LEU A 209 -14.34 19.43 -0.83
N THR A 210 -15.32 19.61 0.06
CA THR A 210 -16.13 18.50 0.60
C THR A 210 -17.59 18.52 0.18
N VAL A 211 -18.11 19.67 -0.27
CA VAL A 211 -19.52 19.84 -0.63
C VAL A 211 -19.69 19.90 -2.15
N LYS A 212 -20.77 19.29 -2.66
CA LYS A 212 -21.10 19.31 -4.10
C LYS A 212 -21.50 20.72 -4.52
N ARG A 213 -20.97 21.19 -5.64
CA ARG A 213 -21.27 22.51 -6.19
C ARG A 213 -21.77 22.40 -7.64
N PRO A 214 -22.61 23.34 -8.11
CA PRO A 214 -22.89 23.47 -9.54
C PRO A 214 -21.59 23.66 -10.33
N CYS A 215 -21.50 23.08 -11.52
CA CYS A 215 -20.33 23.19 -12.40
C CYS A 215 -19.00 22.69 -11.78
N GLU A 216 -19.04 21.69 -10.88
CA GLU A 216 -17.83 21.11 -10.31
C GLU A 216 -16.92 20.52 -11.41
N GLN A 217 -15.71 21.06 -11.54
CA GLN A 217 -14.75 20.57 -12.54
C GLN A 217 -14.00 19.29 -12.08
N GLU A 218 -13.98 19.02 -10.78
CA GLU A 218 -13.26 17.89 -10.17
C GLU A 218 -14.10 17.24 -9.06
N PRO A 219 -13.89 15.93 -8.79
CA PRO A 219 -14.60 15.22 -7.74
C PRO A 219 -14.21 15.69 -6.33
N ARG A 220 -15.14 15.52 -5.40
CA ARG A 220 -14.97 15.90 -4.00
C ARG A 220 -13.87 15.10 -3.31
N VAL A 221 -13.24 15.76 -2.36
CA VAL A 221 -12.19 15.18 -1.53
C VAL A 221 -12.81 14.65 -0.23
N ALA A 222 -12.34 13.48 0.24
CA ALA A 222 -12.77 12.92 1.52
C ALA A 222 -12.42 13.87 2.68
N LYS A 223 -13.29 13.95 3.70
CA LYS A 223 -13.12 14.86 4.86
C LYS A 223 -11.73 14.76 5.50
N VAL A 224 -11.22 13.54 5.72
CA VAL A 224 -9.88 13.31 6.30
C VAL A 224 -8.76 13.96 5.47
N THR A 225 -8.91 13.99 4.14
CA THR A 225 -7.94 14.65 3.26
C THR A 225 -8.13 16.17 3.27
N ALA A 226 -9.37 16.66 3.34
CA ALA A 226 -9.64 18.09 3.51
C ALA A 226 -9.07 18.64 4.83
N ASP A 227 -9.24 17.93 5.94
CA ASP A 227 -8.65 18.27 7.25
C ASP A 227 -7.12 18.35 7.17
N LYS A 228 -6.50 17.43 6.42
CA LYS A 228 -5.06 17.45 6.14
C LYS A 228 -4.65 18.71 5.36
N TYR A 229 -5.46 19.14 4.40
CA TYR A 229 -5.21 20.34 3.63
C TYR A 229 -5.33 21.60 4.50
N LEU A 230 -6.29 21.64 5.43
CA LEU A 230 -6.39 22.72 6.42
C LEU A 230 -5.17 22.77 7.34
N ASP A 231 -4.67 21.62 7.80
CA ASP A 231 -3.45 21.56 8.63
C ASP A 231 -2.21 22.10 7.90
N ILE A 232 -2.07 21.76 6.61
CA ILE A 232 -0.99 22.28 5.77
C ILE A 232 -1.16 23.78 5.52
N THR A 233 -2.40 24.25 5.30
CA THR A 233 -2.70 25.68 5.11
C THR A 233 -2.40 26.49 6.37
N ARG A 234 -2.69 25.94 7.56
CA ARG A 234 -2.25 26.53 8.84
C ARG A 234 -0.74 26.56 8.99
N GLY A 235 -0.03 25.59 8.39
CA GLY A 235 1.42 25.64 8.27
C GLY A 235 1.93 26.78 7.40
N LEU A 236 1.31 27.00 6.24
CA LEU A 236 1.60 28.16 5.40
C LEU A 236 1.38 29.48 6.15
N TYR A 237 0.22 29.66 6.81
CA TYR A 237 -0.05 30.87 7.60
C TYR A 237 0.90 31.04 8.77
N GLY A 238 1.21 29.94 9.46
CA GLY A 238 2.20 29.95 10.52
C GLY A 238 3.59 30.38 10.03
N TRP A 239 4.00 29.95 8.83
CA TRP A 239 5.23 30.42 8.21
C TRP A 239 5.16 31.90 7.82
N MET A 240 4.05 32.34 7.19
CA MET A 240 3.88 33.75 6.82
C MET A 240 3.98 34.67 8.05
N HIS A 241 3.36 34.29 9.16
CA HIS A 241 3.38 35.11 10.37
C HIS A 241 4.70 35.00 11.14
N ASN A 242 5.09 33.79 11.53
CA ASN A 242 6.19 33.59 12.47
C ASN A 242 7.58 33.72 11.83
N ILE A 243 7.67 33.62 10.50
CA ILE A 243 8.95 33.55 9.78
C ILE A 243 9.06 34.65 8.73
N ASN A 244 8.01 34.88 7.92
CA ASN A 244 8.00 35.95 6.92
C ASN A 244 7.65 37.33 7.52
N GLY A 245 7.11 37.37 8.76
CA GLY A 245 6.81 38.61 9.47
C GLY A 245 5.50 39.28 9.07
N VAL A 246 4.59 38.56 8.42
CA VAL A 246 3.25 39.07 8.06
C VAL A 246 2.40 39.20 9.33
N PRO A 247 1.81 40.37 9.63
CA PRO A 247 0.89 40.52 10.77
C PRO A 247 -0.32 39.59 10.67
N LEU A 248 -0.91 39.21 11.81
CA LEU A 248 -2.05 38.30 11.85
C LEU A 248 -3.25 38.84 11.05
N GLU A 249 -3.43 40.15 11.04
CA GLU A 249 -4.49 40.86 10.32
C GLU A 249 -4.31 40.79 8.79
N GLY A 250 -3.06 40.61 8.34
CA GLY A 250 -2.69 40.48 6.93
C GLY A 250 -2.79 39.06 6.38
N LEU A 251 -3.09 38.07 7.22
CA LEU A 251 -3.22 36.67 6.79
C LEU A 251 -4.54 36.44 6.05
N THR A 252 -4.45 36.12 4.77
CA THR A 252 -5.57 35.70 3.91
C THR A 252 -5.01 34.91 2.73
N LEU A 253 -5.83 34.06 2.10
CA LEU A 253 -5.45 33.31 0.92
C LEU A 253 -5.12 34.24 -0.25
N ARG A 254 -5.73 35.42 -0.31
CA ARG A 254 -5.37 36.46 -1.30
C ARG A 254 -4.00 37.10 -1.07
N ALA A 255 -3.44 37.02 0.14
CA ALA A 255 -2.05 37.41 0.39
C ALA A 255 -1.07 36.33 -0.06
N VAL A 256 -1.52 35.07 -0.15
CA VAL A 256 -0.76 33.97 -0.73
C VAL A 256 -0.79 34.04 -2.26
N PHE A 257 -1.98 34.28 -2.83
CA PHE A 257 -2.22 34.39 -4.27
C PHE A 257 -2.99 35.68 -4.59
N PRO A 258 -2.30 36.79 -4.89
CA PRO A 258 -2.96 38.04 -5.25
C PRO A 258 -3.84 37.95 -6.51
N SER A 259 -3.37 37.28 -7.57
CA SER A 259 -4.13 37.04 -8.81
C SER A 259 -3.85 35.66 -9.41
N SER A 260 -4.59 35.31 -10.47
CA SER A 260 -4.46 34.06 -11.23
C SER A 260 -3.22 34.01 -12.15
N LYS A 261 -2.45 35.10 -12.21
CA LYS A 261 -1.27 35.24 -13.09
C LYS A 261 -0.06 34.47 -12.59
N ARG A 262 0.84 34.14 -13.51
CA ARG A 262 2.07 33.37 -13.23
C ARG A 262 2.97 33.98 -12.15
N GLY A 263 3.06 35.31 -12.06
CA GLY A 263 3.95 36.01 -11.12
C GLY A 263 3.58 35.81 -9.64
N ASP A 264 2.33 35.43 -9.37
CA ASP A 264 1.78 35.38 -8.02
C ASP A 264 1.98 34.01 -7.32
N VAL A 265 2.96 33.23 -7.79
CA VAL A 265 3.41 31.98 -7.13
C VAL A 265 4.54 32.23 -6.13
N GLU A 266 5.03 33.47 -5.99
CA GLU A 266 6.21 33.81 -5.20
C GLU A 266 6.12 33.34 -3.74
N ILE A 267 5.02 33.65 -3.04
CA ILE A 267 4.80 33.26 -1.64
C ILE A 267 4.77 31.72 -1.48
N PRO A 268 3.95 30.97 -2.24
CA PRO A 268 4.01 29.51 -2.26
C PRO A 268 5.40 28.94 -2.55
N PHE A 269 6.13 29.53 -3.51
CA PHE A 269 7.47 29.12 -3.88
C PHE A 269 8.45 29.28 -2.72
N GLN A 270 8.50 30.47 -2.10
CA GLN A 270 9.35 30.75 -0.94
C GLN A 270 9.03 29.83 0.24
N TYR A 271 7.75 29.58 0.52
CA TYR A 271 7.34 28.67 1.58
C TYR A 271 7.83 27.24 1.33
N VAL A 272 7.60 26.71 0.12
CA VAL A 272 8.04 25.35 -0.24
C VAL A 272 9.55 25.25 -0.25
N GLN A 273 10.26 26.28 -0.75
CA GLN A 273 11.71 26.36 -0.69
C GLN A 273 12.20 26.32 0.75
N TRP A 274 11.62 27.12 1.65
CA TRP A 274 11.96 27.12 3.08
C TRP A 274 11.73 25.75 3.73
N LEU A 275 10.63 25.06 3.40
CA LEU A 275 10.40 23.69 3.88
C LEU A 275 11.53 22.74 3.45
N VAL A 276 12.00 22.85 2.21
CA VAL A 276 13.06 21.98 1.67
C VAL A 276 14.42 22.37 2.26
N THR A 277 14.74 23.66 2.36
CA THR A 277 16.06 24.14 2.78
C THR A 277 16.24 24.15 4.29
N GLU A 278 15.28 24.69 5.05
CA GLU A 278 15.39 24.85 6.51
C GLU A 278 14.82 23.65 7.25
N ARG A 279 13.67 23.14 6.81
CA ARG A 279 12.99 22.02 7.48
C ARG A 279 13.41 20.64 6.96
N LYS A 280 14.21 20.60 5.88
CA LYS A 280 14.72 19.38 5.24
C LYS A 280 13.63 18.35 4.99
N VAL A 281 12.46 18.80 4.53
CA VAL A 281 11.32 17.90 4.30
C VAL A 281 11.60 16.94 3.12
N ALA A 282 11.00 15.76 3.17
CA ALA A 282 11.07 14.81 2.06
C ALA A 282 10.30 15.33 0.83
N ALA A 283 10.71 14.92 -0.37
CA ALA A 283 10.06 15.28 -1.63
C ALA A 283 8.57 14.91 -1.68
N THR A 284 8.15 13.85 -0.98
CA THR A 284 6.72 13.49 -0.85
C THR A 284 5.93 14.53 -0.06
N TYR A 285 6.54 15.14 0.96
CA TYR A 285 5.91 16.19 1.75
C TYR A 285 5.88 17.51 0.96
N GLU A 286 6.95 17.82 0.22
CA GLU A 286 7.00 18.92 -0.76
C GLU A 286 5.84 18.81 -1.76
N LEU A 287 5.69 17.65 -2.41
CA LEU A 287 4.59 17.35 -3.33
C LEU A 287 3.22 17.55 -2.68
N THR A 288 3.06 17.11 -1.43
CA THR A 288 1.79 17.27 -0.70
C THR A 288 1.47 18.73 -0.46
N ASN A 289 2.45 19.55 -0.07
CA ASN A 289 2.26 21.00 0.09
C ASN A 289 1.88 21.65 -1.23
N LEU A 290 2.56 21.32 -2.33
CA LEU A 290 2.23 21.85 -3.67
C LEU A 290 0.82 21.47 -4.12
N ARG A 291 0.36 20.25 -3.81
CA ARG A 291 -1.03 19.84 -4.07
C ARG A 291 -2.03 20.67 -3.25
N VAL A 292 -1.72 21.01 -2.02
CA VAL A 292 -2.56 21.92 -1.22
C VAL A 292 -2.60 23.31 -1.85
N MET A 293 -1.45 23.86 -2.25
CA MET A 293 -1.38 25.15 -2.95
C MET A 293 -2.21 25.17 -4.23
N ILE A 294 -2.19 24.09 -5.01
CA ILE A 294 -3.05 23.94 -6.20
C ILE A 294 -4.53 24.01 -5.81
N ASN A 295 -4.95 23.32 -4.73
CA ASN A 295 -6.34 23.35 -4.28
C ASN A 295 -6.75 24.72 -3.73
N LEU A 296 -5.85 25.44 -3.05
CA LEU A 296 -6.09 26.81 -2.62
C LEU A 296 -6.27 27.76 -3.80
N ALA A 297 -5.42 27.65 -4.82
CA ALA A 297 -5.55 28.44 -6.05
C ALA A 297 -6.85 28.11 -6.80
N LYS A 298 -7.24 26.83 -6.88
CA LYS A 298 -8.55 26.41 -7.44
C LYS A 298 -9.71 27.04 -6.68
N PHE A 299 -9.65 27.05 -5.35
CA PHE A 299 -10.67 27.68 -4.53
C PHE A 299 -10.79 29.19 -4.78
N LEU A 300 -9.66 29.90 -4.90
CA LEU A 300 -9.65 31.35 -5.09
C LEU A 300 -10.08 31.79 -6.49
N PHE A 301 -9.78 31.00 -7.51
CA PHE A 301 -9.94 31.34 -8.92
C PHE A 301 -10.91 30.40 -9.65
N ASP A 302 -11.82 29.77 -8.89
CA ASP A 302 -12.81 28.83 -9.42
C ASP A 302 -13.67 29.49 -10.50
N ASP A 303 -14.18 30.68 -10.19
CA ASP A 303 -15.06 31.48 -11.04
C ASP A 303 -14.34 32.09 -12.26
N GLU A 304 -13.00 32.15 -12.23
CA GLU A 304 -12.19 32.67 -13.35
C GLU A 304 -11.92 31.60 -14.42
N SER A 305 -12.16 30.32 -14.10
CA SER A 305 -11.84 29.22 -15.01
C SER A 305 -12.96 29.00 -16.04
N LEU A 306 -12.56 28.98 -17.31
CA LEU A 306 -13.42 28.77 -18.47
C LEU A 306 -13.32 27.34 -19.03
N THR A 307 -12.47 26.48 -18.45
CA THR A 307 -12.28 25.12 -18.96
C THR A 307 -13.50 24.26 -18.72
N ASN A 308 -13.86 23.43 -19.71
CA ASN A 308 -14.95 22.47 -19.59
C ASN A 308 -14.43 21.02 -19.58
N PRO A 309 -14.32 20.37 -18.41
CA PRO A 309 -13.85 18.99 -18.34
C PRO A 309 -14.73 17.98 -19.10
N ALA A 310 -16.00 18.31 -19.35
CA ALA A 310 -16.89 17.46 -20.16
C ALA A 310 -16.48 17.43 -21.65
N GLU A 311 -15.78 18.47 -22.12
CA GLU A 311 -15.25 18.58 -23.48
C GLU A 311 -13.82 18.00 -23.60
N GLY A 312 -13.28 17.46 -22.51
CA GLY A 312 -11.94 16.85 -22.47
C GLY A 312 -10.83 17.80 -22.04
N ASP A 313 -11.15 19.05 -21.71
CA ASP A 313 -10.18 19.99 -21.15
C ASP A 313 -9.68 19.52 -19.78
N LYS A 314 -8.40 19.77 -19.51
CA LYS A 314 -7.88 19.56 -18.16
C LYS A 314 -8.46 20.65 -17.23
N PRO A 315 -9.06 20.29 -16.08
CA PRO A 315 -9.62 21.25 -15.14
C PRO A 315 -8.66 22.38 -14.80
N TYR A 316 -9.10 23.64 -14.82
CA TYR A 316 -8.29 24.82 -14.47
C TYR A 316 -6.94 24.89 -15.19
N SER A 317 -6.87 24.46 -16.45
CA SER A 317 -5.64 24.51 -17.25
C SER A 317 -5.35 25.90 -17.82
N ASP A 318 -6.36 26.76 -17.87
CA ASP A 318 -6.33 28.17 -18.26
C ASP A 318 -5.75 29.08 -17.17
N ILE A 319 -5.85 28.70 -15.90
CA ILE A 319 -5.30 29.47 -14.77
C ILE A 319 -3.78 29.30 -14.69
N GLU A 320 -3.03 30.39 -14.93
CA GLU A 320 -1.56 30.36 -15.03
C GLU A 320 -0.87 29.91 -13.74
N VAL A 321 -1.34 30.41 -12.59
CA VAL A 321 -0.81 30.07 -11.26
C VAL A 321 -0.91 28.56 -11.00
N ILE A 322 -2.03 27.94 -11.39
CA ILE A 322 -2.28 26.51 -11.25
C ILE A 322 -1.38 25.71 -12.19
N ARG A 323 -1.18 26.18 -13.42
CA ARG A 323 -0.26 25.54 -14.37
C ARG A 323 1.18 25.50 -13.84
N LEU A 324 1.67 26.61 -13.27
CA LEU A 324 3.01 26.66 -12.70
C LEU A 324 3.16 25.78 -11.46
N LEU A 325 2.18 25.81 -10.54
CA LEU A 325 2.17 24.93 -9.37
C LEU A 325 2.13 23.44 -9.76
N ARG A 326 1.38 23.08 -10.82
CA ARG A 326 1.37 21.72 -11.37
C ARG A 326 2.72 21.30 -11.94
N GLN A 327 3.43 22.21 -12.59
CA GLN A 327 4.80 21.94 -13.06
C GLN A 327 5.72 21.65 -11.87
N MET A 328 5.71 22.50 -10.85
CA MET A 328 6.50 22.28 -9.62
C MET A 328 6.12 20.95 -8.93
N ALA A 329 4.82 20.64 -8.86
CA ALA A 329 4.34 19.40 -8.27
C ALA A 329 4.80 18.17 -9.07
N ASN A 330 4.83 18.25 -10.40
CA ASN A 330 5.35 17.17 -11.25
C ASN A 330 6.85 16.94 -11.01
N ASP A 331 7.63 18.01 -10.86
CA ASP A 331 9.06 17.91 -10.54
C ASP A 331 9.28 17.29 -9.16
N ALA A 332 8.52 17.71 -8.15
CA ALA A 332 8.53 17.11 -6.81
C ALA A 332 8.11 15.63 -6.84
N LYS A 333 7.10 15.28 -7.65
CA LYS A 333 6.64 13.90 -7.88
C LYS A 333 7.76 13.05 -8.49
N ALA A 334 8.46 13.55 -9.50
CA ALA A 334 9.60 12.88 -10.11
C ALA A 334 10.72 12.63 -9.09
N ARG A 335 11.09 13.65 -8.29
CA ARG A 335 12.07 13.49 -7.20
C ARG A 335 11.62 12.48 -6.15
N SER A 336 10.34 12.48 -5.78
CA SER A 336 9.80 11.58 -4.75
C SER A 336 9.85 10.10 -5.13
N LYS A 337 9.80 9.78 -6.43
CA LYS A 337 9.91 8.39 -6.93
C LYS A 337 11.31 7.81 -6.76
N VAL A 338 12.34 8.66 -6.80
CA VAL A 338 13.76 8.25 -6.71
C VAL A 338 14.29 8.43 -5.28
N ALA A 339 13.60 9.20 -4.45
CA ALA A 339 14.00 9.45 -3.07
C ALA A 339 14.02 8.15 -2.24
N ARG A 340 15.06 8.01 -1.41
CA ARG A 340 15.15 6.89 -0.48
C ARG A 340 14.04 6.98 0.58
N PRO A 341 13.42 5.86 0.98
CA PRO A 341 12.50 5.85 2.11
C PRO A 341 13.14 6.41 3.38
N VAL A 342 12.42 7.25 4.10
CA VAL A 342 12.86 7.81 5.39
C VAL A 342 12.76 6.76 6.51
N SER A 343 11.92 5.74 6.31
CA SER A 343 11.79 4.61 7.24
C SER A 343 12.83 3.55 6.93
N ASP A 344 13.51 3.06 7.97
CA ASP A 344 14.26 1.81 7.90
C ASP A 344 13.26 0.66 7.67
N VAL A 345 13.29 0.13 6.46
CA VAL A 345 12.41 -0.95 6.03
C VAL A 345 12.74 -2.24 6.76
N LYS A 346 13.99 -2.47 7.15
CA LYS A 346 14.41 -3.70 7.85
C LYS A 346 13.83 -3.77 9.26
N LEU A 347 13.79 -2.63 9.96
CA LEU A 347 13.18 -2.54 11.29
C LEU A 347 11.64 -2.57 11.24
N LYS A 348 11.05 -2.38 10.07
CA LYS A 348 9.59 -2.33 9.89
C LYS A 348 8.98 -3.73 9.77
N TRP A 349 9.71 -4.68 9.20
CA TRP A 349 9.21 -6.02 8.94
C TRP A 349 9.68 -6.99 10.02
N LEU A 350 8.77 -7.87 10.41
CA LEU A 350 9.04 -8.99 11.30
C LEU A 350 9.08 -10.25 10.43
N GLU A 351 9.99 -11.18 10.71
CA GLU A 351 10.00 -12.46 10.00
C GLU A 351 8.72 -13.24 10.31
N TRP A 352 8.24 -14.02 9.35
CA TRP A 352 6.94 -14.70 9.51
C TRP A 352 6.90 -15.65 10.71
N GLY A 353 7.98 -16.41 10.93
CA GLY A 353 8.10 -17.29 12.10
C GLY A 353 8.08 -16.53 13.42
N GLU A 354 8.71 -15.35 13.47
CA GLU A 354 8.66 -14.48 14.65
C GLU A 354 7.25 -13.95 14.90
N PHE A 355 6.51 -13.62 13.84
CA PHE A 355 5.11 -13.20 13.93
C PHE A 355 4.21 -14.31 14.49
N LEU A 356 4.37 -15.53 14.01
CA LEU A 356 3.61 -16.67 14.52
C LEU A 356 3.94 -16.97 15.98
N ASN A 357 5.21 -16.86 16.38
CA ASN A 357 5.62 -16.98 17.78
C ASN A 357 4.99 -15.90 18.66
N LEU A 358 4.85 -14.67 18.16
CA LEU A 358 4.12 -13.60 18.84
C LEU A 358 2.64 -13.97 19.02
N VAL A 359 1.97 -14.44 17.97
CA VAL A 359 0.55 -14.87 18.04
C VAL A 359 0.36 -15.98 19.09
N GLU A 360 1.25 -16.98 19.11
CA GLU A 360 1.18 -18.06 20.10
C GLU A 360 1.47 -17.56 21.52
N THR A 361 2.41 -16.63 21.68
CA THR A 361 2.69 -15.99 22.98
C THR A 361 1.45 -15.23 23.48
N LEU A 362 0.79 -14.48 22.61
CA LEU A 362 -0.44 -13.76 22.94
C LEU A 362 -1.58 -14.73 23.32
N ARG A 363 -1.67 -15.89 22.66
CA ARG A 363 -2.63 -16.94 23.01
C ARG A 363 -2.44 -17.41 24.45
N LEU A 364 -1.20 -17.65 24.87
CA LEU A 364 -0.87 -18.05 26.25
C LEU A 364 -1.17 -16.93 27.26
N GLU A 365 -1.04 -15.67 26.84
CA GLU A 365 -1.43 -14.51 27.65
C GLU A 365 -2.94 -14.36 27.82
N CYS A 366 -3.80 -15.10 27.12
CA CYS A 366 -5.23 -15.13 27.40
C CYS A 366 -5.58 -15.90 28.69
N SER A 367 -4.59 -16.53 29.34
CA SER A 367 -4.81 -17.30 30.57
C SER A 367 -5.48 -16.47 31.69
N PRO A 368 -6.49 -17.03 32.40
CA PRO A 368 -7.19 -16.34 33.49
C PRO A 368 -6.30 -16.16 34.73
N ARG A 369 -5.12 -16.77 34.77
CA ARG A 369 -4.17 -16.70 35.87
C ARG A 369 -2.85 -16.09 35.41
N THR A 370 -2.25 -15.33 36.31
CA THR A 370 -0.88 -14.82 36.17
C THR A 370 0.14 -15.94 36.27
N LYS A 371 1.40 -15.66 35.90
CA LYS A 371 2.54 -16.61 36.05
C LYS A 371 2.74 -17.09 37.49
N THR A 372 2.27 -16.32 38.48
CA THR A 372 2.31 -16.68 39.91
C THR A 372 1.04 -17.36 40.41
N GLY A 373 0.10 -17.68 39.52
CA GLY A 373 -1.14 -18.41 39.83
C GLY A 373 -2.30 -17.54 40.32
N LYS A 374 -2.09 -16.22 40.55
CA LYS A 374 -3.17 -15.29 40.95
C LYS A 374 -4.19 -15.11 39.83
N ARG A 375 -5.49 -15.09 40.15
CA ARG A 375 -6.55 -14.76 39.17
C ARG A 375 -6.37 -13.34 38.65
N ARG A 376 -6.60 -13.16 37.36
CA ARG A 376 -6.62 -11.85 36.70
C ARG A 376 -8.04 -11.29 36.71
N THR A 377 -8.14 -9.97 36.64
CA THR A 377 -9.41 -9.27 36.43
C THR A 377 -9.96 -9.58 35.03
N GLU A 378 -11.27 -9.68 34.90
CA GLU A 378 -11.97 -9.91 33.61
C GLU A 378 -11.54 -8.90 32.54
N ILE A 379 -11.48 -7.60 32.89
CA ILE A 379 -11.00 -6.54 31.99
C ILE A 379 -9.62 -6.89 31.42
N ALA A 380 -8.68 -7.32 32.25
CA ALA A 380 -7.33 -7.65 31.80
C ALA A 380 -7.29 -8.91 30.91
N ILE A 381 -8.22 -9.84 31.07
CA ILE A 381 -8.37 -11.02 30.21
C ILE A 381 -8.94 -10.58 28.87
N ALA A 382 -10.02 -9.80 28.87
CA ALA A 382 -10.64 -9.23 27.66
C ALA A 382 -9.64 -8.44 26.80
N TRP A 383 -8.78 -7.62 27.42
CA TRP A 383 -7.70 -6.92 26.70
C TRP A 383 -6.70 -7.87 26.03
N SER A 384 -6.32 -8.96 26.71
CA SER A 384 -5.44 -9.99 26.15
C SER A 384 -6.10 -10.71 24.99
N ILE A 385 -7.37 -11.12 25.14
CA ILE A 385 -8.16 -11.77 24.08
C ILE A 385 -8.31 -10.84 22.88
N GLN A 386 -8.69 -9.57 23.08
CA GLN A 386 -8.79 -8.59 22.01
C GLN A 386 -7.46 -8.43 21.27
N THR A 387 -6.35 -8.31 22.01
CA THR A 387 -5.02 -8.18 21.40
C THR A 387 -4.68 -9.43 20.60
N TYR A 388 -4.87 -10.61 21.17
CA TYR A 388 -4.67 -11.88 20.48
C TYR A 388 -5.50 -11.95 19.18
N LEU A 389 -6.80 -11.67 19.23
CA LEU A 389 -7.69 -11.69 18.07
C LEU A 389 -7.23 -10.71 16.97
N ILE A 390 -6.79 -9.51 17.32
CA ILE A 390 -6.27 -8.54 16.34
C ILE A 390 -5.08 -9.14 15.56
N PHE A 391 -4.12 -9.73 16.26
CA PHE A 391 -2.93 -10.30 15.63
C PHE A 391 -3.23 -11.60 14.86
N SER A 392 -4.14 -12.44 15.39
CA SER A 392 -4.63 -13.65 14.72
C SER A 392 -5.39 -13.33 13.43
N ILE A 393 -6.23 -12.28 13.41
CA ILE A 393 -6.89 -11.83 12.19
C ILE A 393 -5.86 -11.29 11.20
N LEU A 394 -4.86 -10.50 11.64
CA LEU A 394 -3.78 -10.04 10.76
C LEU A 394 -2.94 -11.19 10.17
N SER A 395 -2.89 -12.35 10.83
CA SER A 395 -2.13 -13.50 10.33
C SER A 395 -2.81 -14.20 9.14
N CYS A 396 -4.14 -14.15 9.04
CA CYS A 396 -4.90 -14.79 7.96
C CYS A 396 -5.55 -13.78 7.00
N VAL A 397 -5.72 -12.54 7.43
CA VAL A 397 -6.29 -11.44 6.65
C VAL A 397 -5.24 -10.32 6.53
N PRO A 398 -4.40 -10.33 5.47
CA PRO A 398 -3.34 -9.34 5.27
C PRO A 398 -3.91 -8.03 4.71
N ASP A 399 -4.81 -7.39 5.46
CA ASP A 399 -5.43 -6.12 5.10
C ASP A 399 -4.91 -4.96 5.98
N ARG A 400 -5.38 -3.75 5.70
CA ARG A 400 -4.98 -2.55 6.44
C ARG A 400 -5.51 -2.61 7.87
N GLN A 401 -4.75 -2.02 8.78
CA GLN A 401 -5.17 -1.76 10.16
C GLN A 401 -6.57 -1.12 10.30
N ARG A 402 -7.03 -0.38 9.29
CA ARG A 402 -8.35 0.25 9.25
C ARG A 402 -9.47 -0.79 9.24
N THR A 403 -9.30 -1.86 8.47
CA THR A 403 -10.24 -3.00 8.38
C THR A 403 -10.58 -3.52 9.76
N ILE A 404 -9.57 -3.76 10.61
CA ILE A 404 -9.76 -4.29 11.96
C ILE A 404 -10.40 -3.26 12.89
N ARG A 405 -10.01 -1.98 12.78
CA ARG A 405 -10.56 -0.90 13.61
C ARG A 405 -12.04 -0.61 13.32
N GLU A 406 -12.51 -0.96 12.14
CA GLU A 406 -13.87 -0.67 11.65
C GLU A 406 -14.74 -1.94 11.57
N LEU A 407 -14.31 -3.05 12.19
CA LEU A 407 -15.13 -4.26 12.29
C LEU A 407 -16.39 -3.97 13.11
N GLN A 408 -17.53 -4.35 12.52
CA GLN A 408 -18.86 -4.20 13.09
C GLN A 408 -19.64 -5.49 12.83
N LEU A 409 -20.12 -6.09 13.91
CA LEU A 409 -20.93 -7.31 13.85
C LEU A 409 -22.19 -7.09 13.01
N GLY A 410 -22.47 -8.03 12.11
CA GLY A 410 -23.63 -7.99 11.21
C GLY A 410 -23.51 -7.01 10.04
N LYS A 411 -22.49 -6.15 10.02
CA LYS A 411 -22.21 -5.24 8.90
C LYS A 411 -20.96 -5.66 8.15
N THR A 412 -19.79 -5.42 8.75
CA THR A 412 -18.49 -5.73 8.14
C THR A 412 -17.92 -7.06 8.62
N LEU A 413 -18.35 -7.54 9.79
CA LEU A 413 -18.01 -8.87 10.30
C LEU A 413 -19.28 -9.73 10.32
N GLN A 414 -19.34 -10.73 9.45
CA GLN A 414 -20.51 -11.59 9.27
C GLN A 414 -20.14 -13.04 9.49
N ARG A 415 -21.12 -13.86 9.88
CA ARG A 415 -20.95 -15.31 10.01
C ARG A 415 -21.45 -15.97 8.73
N GLU A 416 -20.58 -16.73 8.08
CA GLU A 416 -20.89 -17.55 6.91
C GLU A 416 -20.53 -19.01 7.22
N GLY A 417 -21.55 -19.82 7.50
CA GLY A 417 -21.37 -21.20 7.97
C GLY A 417 -20.62 -21.26 9.31
N ASP A 418 -19.51 -22.00 9.32
CA ASP A 418 -18.66 -22.21 10.50
C ASP A 418 -17.58 -21.12 10.68
N ASN A 419 -17.50 -20.16 9.76
CA ASN A 419 -16.47 -19.13 9.75
C ASN A 419 -17.06 -17.73 9.89
N TYR A 420 -16.24 -16.83 10.41
CA TYR A 420 -16.47 -15.41 10.25
C TYR A 420 -15.79 -14.90 8.99
N VAL A 421 -16.45 -13.98 8.29
CA VAL A 421 -15.94 -13.32 7.10
C VAL A 421 -16.00 -11.82 7.27
N ILE A 422 -15.01 -11.13 6.72
CA ILE A 422 -14.96 -9.68 6.66
C ILE A 422 -15.43 -9.24 5.28
N VAL A 423 -16.56 -8.54 5.24
CA VAL A 423 -17.18 -8.01 4.03
C VAL A 423 -17.01 -6.49 4.03
N HIS A 424 -16.51 -5.95 2.92
CA HIS A 424 -16.36 -4.51 2.75
C HIS A 424 -17.35 -3.98 1.72
N GLY A 425 -18.06 -2.91 2.08
CA GLY A 425 -18.83 -2.12 1.14
C GLY A 425 -17.96 -1.10 0.39
N PRO A 426 -18.55 -0.41 -0.62
CA PRO A 426 -17.89 0.64 -1.38
C PRO A 426 -17.32 1.81 -0.55
N GLU A 427 -17.94 2.12 0.60
CA GLU A 427 -17.53 3.22 1.47
C GLU A 427 -16.49 2.80 2.54
N ASP A 428 -16.31 1.49 2.73
CA ASP A 428 -15.40 0.95 3.75
C ASP A 428 -13.94 0.92 3.27
N TYR A 429 -13.70 1.22 1.98
CA TYR A 429 -12.38 1.13 1.37
C TYR A 429 -11.86 2.46 0.84
N LYS A 430 -10.54 2.69 1.00
CA LYS A 430 -9.87 3.95 0.60
C LYS A 430 -10.04 4.28 -0.89
N THR A 431 -10.04 3.27 -1.75
CA THR A 431 -10.14 3.47 -3.20
C THR A 431 -11.58 3.30 -3.71
N GLY A 432 -12.56 3.16 -2.82
CA GLY A 432 -13.95 2.93 -3.18
C GLY A 432 -14.13 1.83 -4.23
N LYS A 433 -14.98 2.10 -5.23
CA LYS A 433 -15.33 1.19 -6.32
C LYS A 433 -14.28 1.03 -7.44
N VAL A 434 -13.10 1.66 -7.31
CA VAL A 434 -12.10 1.68 -8.41
C VAL A 434 -11.67 0.28 -8.85
N TYR A 435 -11.72 -0.71 -7.96
CA TYR A 435 -11.33 -2.10 -8.25
C TYR A 435 -12.51 -3.09 -8.24
N GLY A 436 -13.76 -2.60 -8.29
CA GLY A 436 -14.95 -3.44 -8.17
C GLY A 436 -15.24 -3.92 -6.74
N ASP A 437 -16.19 -4.84 -6.61
CA ASP A 437 -16.55 -5.44 -5.32
C ASP A 437 -15.49 -6.46 -4.91
N ARG A 438 -14.98 -6.31 -3.68
CA ARG A 438 -13.93 -7.17 -3.15
C ARG A 438 -14.52 -8.48 -2.62
N PRO A 439 -13.87 -9.63 -2.85
CA PRO A 439 -14.32 -10.88 -2.23
C PRO A 439 -14.25 -10.80 -0.69
N PRO A 440 -15.18 -11.47 0.03
CA PRO A 440 -15.12 -11.60 1.47
C PRO A 440 -13.77 -12.18 1.94
N LEU A 441 -13.23 -11.62 3.02
CA LEU A 441 -11.99 -12.08 3.62
C LEU A 441 -12.32 -13.07 4.74
N VAL A 442 -12.01 -14.34 4.53
CA VAL A 442 -12.36 -15.40 5.46
C VAL A 442 -11.39 -15.41 6.64
N ILE A 443 -11.93 -15.33 7.86
CA ILE A 443 -11.18 -15.57 9.09
C ILE A 443 -11.06 -17.08 9.27
N ALA A 444 -9.85 -17.54 9.55
CA ALA A 444 -9.56 -18.96 9.69
C ALA A 444 -10.36 -19.59 10.84
N SER A 445 -10.93 -20.78 10.60
CA SER A 445 -11.91 -21.44 11.46
C SER A 445 -11.43 -21.67 12.89
N GLN A 446 -10.12 -21.86 13.09
CA GLN A 446 -9.53 -22.06 14.41
C GLN A 446 -9.70 -20.86 15.35
N PHE A 447 -9.97 -19.66 14.82
CA PHE A 447 -10.18 -18.46 15.60
C PHE A 447 -11.65 -18.18 15.92
N THR A 448 -12.58 -18.85 15.22
CA THR A 448 -14.04 -18.69 15.43
C THR A 448 -14.44 -18.88 16.90
N PRO A 449 -14.01 -19.93 17.63
CA PRO A 449 -14.46 -20.14 19.00
C PRO A 449 -14.06 -19.00 19.95
N VAL A 450 -12.82 -18.50 19.81
CA VAL A 450 -12.30 -17.39 20.64
C VAL A 450 -12.99 -16.07 20.28
N LEU A 451 -13.31 -15.88 19.00
CA LEU A 451 -14.06 -14.72 18.54
C LEU A 451 -15.50 -14.74 19.07
N GLU A 452 -16.16 -15.90 19.08
CA GLU A 452 -17.50 -16.06 19.67
C GLU A 452 -17.50 -15.78 21.18
N GLU A 453 -16.52 -16.33 21.92
CA GLU A 453 -16.34 -16.05 23.35
C GLU A 453 -16.19 -14.55 23.61
N PHE A 454 -15.34 -13.87 22.84
CA PHE A 454 -15.14 -12.42 22.95
C PHE A 454 -16.35 -11.56 22.58
N ILE A 455 -17.27 -12.07 21.75
CA ILE A 455 -18.50 -11.35 21.37
C ILE A 455 -19.61 -11.55 22.41
N GLN A 456 -19.62 -12.70 23.08
CA GLN A 456 -20.67 -13.08 24.04
C GLN A 456 -20.43 -12.54 25.45
N GLU A 457 -19.16 -12.36 25.84
CA GLU A 457 -18.74 -11.67 27.08
C GLU A 457 -18.72 -10.14 26.92
#